data_AF-A0A1F7NW49-F1
#
_entry.id   AF-A0A1F7NW49-F1
#
_cell.length_a   1.000
_cell.length_b   1.000
_cell.length_c   1.000
_cell.angle_alpha   90.00
_cell.angle_beta   90.00
_cell.angle_gamma   90.00
#
_symmetry.space_group_name_H-M   'P 1'
#
loop_
_entity.id
_entity.type
_entity.pdbx_description
1 polymer ?
#
loop_
_entity_poly.entity_id
_entity_poly.type
_entity_poly.pdbx_seq_one_letter_code
_entity_poly.pdbx_strand_id
1 'polypeptide(L)'
;MLAIARRMTVEERAAVLKAYVGERLNRRHKPGRAFERTSYRFDILGDYGAFRDLQRHRLLTLEWQPLSSRHGYVMPEAIEEAGALDQWRRVMDDSAELYEALTADGLGLIAPYAVAMAYRVRFFMQMNAREAMHVIELRTTPQGHPAYRRICQAMHRLIAEQAGHRAIAEAMTHADHSVVELERLEAERAAERRRLSS
;
A
#
# COMPACT_ATOMS: atom_id res chain seq x y z
N MET A 1 37.59 1.16 0.11
CA MET A 1 36.29 0.53 -0.21
C MET A 1 35.42 1.36 -1.16
N LEU A 2 35.08 2.62 -0.86
CA LEU A 2 34.26 3.47 -1.76
C LEU A 2 34.86 3.64 -3.18
N ALA A 3 36.19 3.79 -3.29
CA ALA A 3 36.87 3.88 -4.57
C ALA A 3 36.77 2.59 -5.40
N ILE A 4 36.71 1.42 -4.76
CA ILE A 4 36.52 0.12 -5.43
C ILE A 4 35.08 0.03 -5.94
N ALA A 5 34.09 0.30 -5.07
CA ALA A 5 32.68 0.27 -5.45
C ALA A 5 32.34 1.24 -6.60
N ARG A 6 32.99 2.41 -6.66
CA ARG A 6 32.79 3.37 -7.76
C ARG A 6 33.31 2.87 -9.11
N ARG A 7 34.36 2.05 -9.11
CA ARG A 7 34.94 1.46 -10.33
C ARG A 7 34.19 0.22 -10.81
N MET A 8 33.37 -0.38 -9.95
CA MET A 8 32.58 -1.55 -10.32
C MET A 8 31.55 -1.21 -11.39
N THR A 9 31.41 -2.11 -12.38
CA THR A 9 30.32 -2.07 -13.35
C THR A 9 28.98 -2.34 -12.68
N VAL A 10 27.88 -2.20 -13.43
CA VAL A 10 26.53 -2.49 -12.91
C VAL A 10 26.41 -3.96 -12.53
N GLU A 11 26.98 -4.84 -13.34
CA GLU A 11 26.96 -6.30 -13.19
C GLU A 11 27.76 -6.73 -11.95
N GLU A 12 28.94 -6.14 -11.73
CA GLU A 12 29.75 -6.43 -10.54
C GLU A 12 29.03 -5.99 -9.25
N ARG A 13 28.39 -4.81 -9.26
CA ARG A 13 27.58 -4.35 -8.12
C ARG A 13 26.38 -5.26 -7.89
N ALA A 14 25.70 -5.67 -8.95
CA ALA A 14 24.59 -6.61 -8.88
C ALA A 14 25.04 -7.97 -8.33
N ALA A 15 26.21 -8.48 -8.74
CA ALA A 15 26.77 -9.72 -8.23
C ALA A 15 27.10 -9.65 -6.72
N VAL A 16 27.69 -8.53 -6.26
CA VAL A 16 27.94 -8.29 -4.83
C VAL A 16 26.62 -8.23 -4.05
N LEU A 17 25.61 -7.53 -4.56
CA LEU A 17 24.28 -7.48 -3.95
C LEU A 17 23.62 -8.85 -3.90
N LYS A 18 23.69 -9.64 -4.97
CA LYS A 18 23.13 -11.00 -5.02
C LYS A 18 23.82 -11.92 -4.02
N ALA A 19 25.14 -11.88 -3.94
CA ALA A 19 25.91 -12.65 -2.95
C ALA A 19 25.56 -12.22 -1.51
N TYR A 20 25.34 -10.93 -1.28
CA TYR A 20 24.93 -10.41 0.03
C TYR A 20 23.51 -10.84 0.43
N VAL A 21 22.57 -10.82 -0.51
CA VAL A 21 21.18 -11.23 -0.29
C VAL A 21 21.10 -12.74 -0.02
N GLY A 22 21.90 -13.53 -0.74
CA GLY A 22 21.94 -14.99 -0.61
C GLY A 22 20.63 -15.64 -1.06
N GLU A 23 20.42 -16.88 -0.62
CA GLU A 23 19.19 -17.63 -0.92
C GLU A 23 18.06 -17.26 0.05
N ARG A 24 16.91 -16.90 -0.52
CA ARG A 24 15.70 -16.53 0.23
C ARG A 24 14.60 -17.56 -0.01
N LEU A 25 14.58 -18.59 0.82
CA LEU A 25 13.55 -19.65 0.77
C LEU A 25 12.19 -19.18 1.31
N ASN A 26 12.19 -18.15 2.15
CA ASN A 26 10.99 -17.62 2.79
C ASN A 26 11.07 -16.09 2.85
N ARG A 27 9.94 -15.40 2.66
CA ARG A 27 9.82 -13.94 2.82
C ARG A 27 10.32 -13.42 4.17
N ARG A 28 10.36 -14.26 5.21
CA ARG A 28 10.92 -13.93 6.54
C ARG A 28 12.44 -13.82 6.54
N HIS A 29 13.13 -14.45 5.58
CA HIS A 29 14.56 -14.25 5.37
C HIS A 29 14.72 -12.87 4.74
N LYS A 30 15.17 -11.90 5.53
CA LYS A 30 15.41 -10.54 5.08
C LYS A 30 16.91 -10.34 4.87
N PRO A 31 17.32 -9.56 3.86
CA PRO A 31 18.72 -9.18 3.70
C PRO A 31 19.19 -8.46 4.96
N GLY A 32 20.51 -8.46 5.15
CA GLY A 32 21.10 -7.82 6.30
C GLY A 32 20.95 -6.29 6.28
N ARG A 33 21.52 -5.66 7.30
CA ARG A 33 21.36 -4.23 7.60
C ARG A 33 21.93 -3.28 6.54
N ALA A 34 22.67 -3.75 5.54
CA ALA A 34 23.14 -2.88 4.45
C ALA A 34 21.96 -2.24 3.69
N PHE A 35 20.81 -2.91 3.63
CA PHE A 35 19.58 -2.39 3.01
C PHE A 35 18.94 -1.24 3.82
N GLU A 36 19.35 -1.00 5.07
CA GLU A 36 18.89 0.14 5.86
C GLU A 36 19.53 1.47 5.41
N ARG A 37 20.55 1.43 4.53
CA ARG A 37 21.29 2.61 4.04
C ARG A 37 20.62 3.32 2.87
N THR A 38 19.65 2.68 2.22
CA THR A 38 18.90 3.27 1.10
C THR A 38 17.47 3.52 1.57
N SER A 39 16.93 4.70 1.30
CA SER A 39 15.59 5.10 1.75
C SER A 39 14.73 5.62 0.61
N TYR A 40 13.43 5.42 0.76
CA TYR A 40 12.40 5.84 -0.17
C TYR A 40 11.34 6.65 0.57
N ARG A 41 10.74 7.62 -0.14
CA ARG A 41 9.55 8.34 0.29
C ARG A 41 8.51 8.24 -0.81
N PHE A 42 7.37 7.67 -0.49
CA PHE A 42 6.24 7.55 -1.42
C PHE A 42 5.14 8.52 -1.01
N ASP A 43 4.61 9.26 -1.98
CA ASP A 43 3.38 10.03 -1.87
C ASP A 43 2.23 9.18 -2.38
N ILE A 44 1.25 8.92 -1.52
CA ILE A 44 0.20 7.95 -1.78
C ILE A 44 -1.14 8.65 -1.60
N LEU A 45 -1.96 8.59 -2.65
CA LEU A 45 -3.38 8.87 -2.56
C LEU A 45 -4.13 7.54 -2.67
N GLY A 46 -4.69 7.07 -1.54
CA GLY A 46 -5.33 5.76 -1.44
C GLY A 46 -6.62 5.81 -0.65
N ASP A 47 -7.41 4.74 -0.70
CA ASP A 47 -8.58 4.61 0.17
C ASP A 47 -8.16 4.51 1.65
N TYR A 48 -9.08 4.93 2.53
CA TYR A 48 -8.82 4.94 3.95
C TYR A 48 -8.58 3.54 4.54
N GLY A 49 -9.19 2.49 3.95
CA GLY A 49 -8.97 1.10 4.35
C GLY A 49 -7.53 0.66 4.14
N ALA A 50 -6.99 0.87 2.94
CA ALA A 50 -5.59 0.61 2.61
C ALA A 50 -4.63 1.40 3.50
N PHE A 51 -4.92 2.69 3.76
CA PHE A 51 -4.15 3.51 4.70
C PHE A 51 -4.07 2.87 6.08
N ARG A 52 -5.21 2.50 6.68
CA ARG A 52 -5.25 1.84 8.00
C ARG A 52 -4.48 0.53 8.03
N ASP A 53 -4.50 -0.21 6.93
CA ASP A 53 -3.74 -1.45 6.79
C ASP A 53 -2.23 -1.20 6.74
N LEU A 54 -1.81 -0.21 5.97
CA LEU A 54 -0.41 0.17 5.81
C LEU A 54 0.14 0.84 7.08
N GLN A 55 -0.71 1.48 7.87
CA GLN A 55 -0.35 2.06 9.18
C GLN A 55 0.14 1.02 10.20
N ARG A 56 -0.15 -0.26 9.98
CA ARG A 56 0.29 -1.34 10.89
C ARG A 56 1.81 -1.61 10.82
N HIS A 57 2.53 -1.02 9.86
CA HIS A 57 3.97 -1.17 9.72
C HIS A 57 4.70 -0.14 10.59
N ARG A 58 5.24 -0.59 11.73
CA ARG A 58 5.70 0.29 12.83
C ARG A 58 7.11 0.86 12.71
N LEU A 59 7.97 0.28 11.87
CA LEU A 59 9.37 0.70 11.75
C LEU A 59 9.55 1.92 10.83
N LEU A 60 8.62 2.09 9.90
CA LEU A 60 8.65 3.18 8.94
C LEU A 60 8.00 4.45 9.50
N THR A 61 8.24 5.58 8.83
CA THR A 61 7.59 6.85 9.14
C THR A 61 6.38 7.06 8.23
N LEU A 62 5.26 7.42 8.85
CA LEU A 62 3.98 7.70 8.19
C LEU A 62 3.51 9.10 8.59
N GLU A 63 3.21 9.92 7.58
CA GLU A 63 2.63 11.25 7.76
C GLU A 63 1.37 11.32 6.88
N TRP A 64 0.26 11.85 7.37
CA TRP A 64 -0.99 11.89 6.61
C TRP A 64 -1.74 13.20 6.80
N GLN A 65 -2.51 13.56 5.79
CA GLN A 65 -3.46 14.66 5.89
C GLN A 65 -4.67 14.23 6.73
N PRO A 66 -5.32 15.15 7.47
CA PRO A 66 -6.63 14.89 8.04
C PRO A 66 -7.59 14.36 6.98
N LEU A 67 -8.42 13.38 7.34
CA LEU A 67 -9.43 12.84 6.43
C LEU A 67 -10.41 13.96 6.03
N SER A 68 -10.68 14.09 4.74
CA SER A 68 -11.58 15.08 4.16
C SER A 68 -12.28 14.51 2.93
N SER A 69 -13.35 15.16 2.49
CA SER A 69 -14.06 14.79 1.26
C SER A 69 -13.34 15.22 -0.04
N ARG A 70 -12.25 15.99 0.08
CA ARG A 70 -11.61 16.71 -1.05
C ARG A 70 -10.90 15.84 -2.08
N HIS A 71 -10.52 14.62 -1.71
CA HIS A 71 -9.80 13.70 -2.59
C HIS A 71 -10.72 12.69 -3.32
N GLY A 72 -12.03 12.90 -3.22
CA GLY A 72 -13.05 11.99 -3.76
C GLY A 72 -13.04 10.62 -3.08
N TYR A 73 -13.98 9.77 -3.47
CA TYR A 73 -14.18 8.44 -2.90
C TYR A 73 -14.01 7.31 -3.91
N VAL A 74 -13.84 6.09 -3.41
CA VAL A 74 -13.86 4.86 -4.21
C VAL A 74 -15.29 4.34 -4.26
N MET A 75 -15.81 4.06 -5.46
CA MET A 75 -17.06 3.33 -5.67
C MET A 75 -16.73 1.84 -5.83
N PRO A 76 -17.17 0.95 -4.92
CA PRO A 76 -17.04 -0.49 -5.11
C PRO A 76 -17.96 -0.98 -6.23
N GLU A 77 -17.48 -1.86 -7.10
CA GLU A 77 -18.26 -2.45 -8.21
C GLU A 77 -19.53 -3.18 -7.70
N ALA A 78 -19.44 -3.83 -6.54
CA ALA A 78 -20.59 -4.46 -5.89
C ALA A 78 -21.76 -3.51 -5.58
N ILE A 79 -21.52 -2.20 -5.45
CA ILE A 79 -22.58 -1.20 -5.26
C ILE A 79 -23.33 -0.95 -6.58
N GLU A 80 -22.61 -0.94 -7.70
CA GLU A 80 -23.19 -0.86 -9.03
C GLU A 80 -24.00 -2.12 -9.36
N GLU A 81 -23.43 -3.30 -9.10
CA GLU A 81 -24.12 -4.59 -9.28
C GLU A 81 -25.40 -4.68 -8.43
N ALA A 82 -25.40 -4.07 -7.24
CA ALA A 82 -26.57 -4.00 -6.36
C ALA A 82 -27.61 -2.94 -6.78
N GLY A 83 -27.35 -2.15 -7.85
CA GLY A 83 -28.25 -1.08 -8.28
C GLY A 83 -28.37 0.06 -7.27
N ALA A 84 -27.39 0.22 -6.37
CA ALA A 84 -27.45 1.13 -5.23
C ALA A 84 -26.63 2.43 -5.44
N LEU A 85 -26.31 2.77 -6.70
CA LEU A 85 -25.45 3.89 -7.05
C LEU A 85 -25.95 5.23 -6.50
N ASP A 86 -27.25 5.50 -6.63
CA ASP A 86 -27.83 6.77 -6.21
C ASP A 86 -27.87 6.89 -4.68
N GLN A 87 -28.11 5.78 -3.98
CA GLN A 87 -28.03 5.73 -2.52
C GLN A 87 -26.60 5.95 -2.04
N TRP A 88 -25.63 5.33 -2.70
CA TRP A 88 -24.23 5.52 -2.37
C TRP A 88 -23.80 6.97 -2.56
N ARG A 89 -24.10 7.57 -3.72
CA ARG A 89 -23.75 8.97 -4.01
C ARG A 89 -24.34 9.91 -2.98
N ARG A 90 -25.62 9.76 -2.65
CA ARG A 90 -26.29 10.56 -1.62
C ARG A 90 -25.56 10.50 -0.27
N VAL A 91 -25.19 9.29 0.20
CA VAL A 91 -24.47 9.15 1.48
C VAL A 91 -23.08 9.80 1.42
N MET A 92 -22.40 9.74 0.28
CA MET A 92 -21.11 10.42 0.10
C MET A 92 -21.26 11.94 0.09
N ASP A 93 -22.31 12.45 -0.55
CA ASP A 93 -22.62 13.88 -0.63
C ASP A 93 -23.01 14.43 0.75
N ASP A 94 -23.94 13.75 1.47
CA ASP A 94 -24.33 14.10 2.84
C ASP A 94 -23.12 14.16 3.79
N SER A 95 -22.19 13.21 3.64
CA SER A 95 -20.93 13.16 4.40
C SER A 95 -20.02 14.35 4.10
N ALA A 96 -19.93 14.76 2.83
CA ALA A 96 -19.15 15.92 2.42
C ALA A 96 -19.77 17.24 2.89
N GLU A 97 -21.09 17.38 2.80
CA GLU A 97 -21.82 18.56 3.28
C GLU A 97 -21.64 18.76 4.78
N LEU A 98 -21.77 17.69 5.57
CA LEU A 98 -21.53 17.76 7.01
C LEU A 98 -20.07 18.14 7.34
N TYR A 99 -19.10 17.60 6.60
CA TYR A 99 -17.69 17.98 6.76
C TYR A 99 -17.45 19.48 6.49
N GLU A 100 -18.03 20.02 5.42
CA GLU A 100 -17.87 21.44 5.08
C GLU A 100 -18.61 22.34 6.08
N ALA A 101 -19.81 21.96 6.54
CA ALA A 101 -20.54 22.70 7.58
C ALA A 101 -19.75 22.78 8.89
N LEU A 102 -19.22 21.66 9.38
CA LEU A 102 -18.36 21.64 10.57
C LEU A 102 -17.10 22.49 10.39
N THR A 103 -16.49 22.43 9.20
CA THR A 103 -15.29 23.22 8.91
C THR A 103 -15.59 24.73 8.89
N ALA A 104 -16.72 25.13 8.29
CA ALA A 104 -17.17 26.52 8.25
C ALA A 104 -17.46 27.09 9.65
N ASP A 105 -17.97 26.27 10.57
CA ASP A 105 -18.21 26.64 11.97
C ASP A 105 -16.92 26.63 12.85
N GLY A 106 -15.75 26.45 12.24
CA GLY A 106 -14.46 26.43 12.95
C GLY A 106 -14.17 25.11 13.68
N LEU A 107 -14.98 24.07 13.45
CA LEU A 107 -14.88 22.76 14.09
C LEU A 107 -13.97 21.79 13.32
N GLY A 108 -12.87 22.32 12.74
CA GLY A 108 -11.98 21.57 11.84
C GLY A 108 -11.30 20.35 12.47
N LEU A 109 -11.11 20.31 13.79
CA LEU A 109 -10.54 19.14 14.48
C LEU A 109 -11.51 17.96 14.56
N ILE A 110 -12.82 18.22 14.57
CA ILE A 110 -13.86 17.17 14.63
C ILE A 110 -14.48 16.87 13.26
N ALA A 111 -14.38 17.79 12.29
CA ALA A 111 -14.92 17.60 10.95
C ALA A 111 -14.53 16.26 10.29
N PRO A 112 -13.29 15.73 10.44
CA PRO A 112 -12.92 14.42 9.86
C PRO A 112 -13.79 13.24 10.34
N TYR A 113 -14.46 13.34 11.49
CA TYR A 113 -15.37 12.30 11.98
C TYR A 113 -16.66 12.17 11.16
N ALA A 114 -17.03 13.21 10.41
CA ALA A 114 -18.16 13.20 9.49
C ALA A 114 -17.86 12.50 8.16
N VAL A 115 -16.58 12.22 7.86
CA VAL A 115 -16.14 11.74 6.55
C VAL A 115 -16.24 10.22 6.46
N ALA A 116 -16.98 9.73 5.47
CA ALA A 116 -17.07 8.30 5.19
C ALA A 116 -15.71 7.70 4.83
N MET A 117 -15.45 6.47 5.27
CA MET A 117 -14.16 5.78 5.01
C MET A 117 -13.94 5.40 3.53
N ALA A 118 -14.92 5.60 2.67
CA ALA A 118 -14.76 5.44 1.22
C ALA A 118 -13.93 6.58 0.58
N TYR A 119 -13.85 7.74 1.26
CA TYR A 119 -13.00 8.84 0.83
C TYR A 119 -11.52 8.49 0.87
N ARG A 120 -10.77 9.06 -0.07
CA ARG A 120 -9.32 8.89 -0.15
C ARG A 120 -8.61 9.78 0.85
N VAL A 121 -7.48 9.29 1.34
CA VAL A 121 -6.53 10.03 2.17
C VAL A 121 -5.19 10.10 1.47
N ARG A 122 -4.54 11.26 1.55
CA ARG A 122 -3.17 11.45 1.08
C ARG A 122 -2.19 11.31 2.23
N PHE A 123 -1.18 10.48 2.04
CA PHE A 123 -0.19 10.18 3.06
C PHE A 123 1.17 9.87 2.46
N PHE A 124 2.22 10.18 3.22
CA PHE A 124 3.58 9.80 2.92
C PHE A 124 3.96 8.54 3.69
N MET A 125 4.64 7.63 3.01
CA MET A 125 5.37 6.53 3.62
C MET A 125 6.85 6.68 3.34
N GLN A 126 7.63 6.89 4.41
CA GLN A 126 9.08 6.97 4.37
C GLN A 126 9.66 5.72 5.02
N MET A 127 10.46 4.96 4.28
CA MET A 127 11.02 3.69 4.73
C MET A 127 12.36 3.40 4.08
N ASN A 128 13.23 2.65 4.76
CA ASN A 128 14.44 2.12 4.14
C ASN A 128 14.15 0.91 3.22
N ALA A 129 15.12 0.48 2.42
CA ALA A 129 14.91 -0.63 1.47
C ALA A 129 14.61 -1.97 2.16
N ARG A 130 15.10 -2.17 3.40
CA ARG A 130 14.84 -3.37 4.20
C ARG A 130 13.39 -3.40 4.67
N GLU A 131 12.87 -2.25 5.10
CA GLU A 131 11.45 -2.05 5.43
C GLU A 131 10.57 -2.15 4.19
N ALA A 132 10.96 -1.54 3.06
CA ALA A 132 10.24 -1.65 1.80
C ALA A 132 10.07 -3.11 1.37
N MET A 133 11.13 -3.90 1.46
CA MET A 133 11.06 -5.34 1.19
C MET A 133 10.12 -6.07 2.18
N HIS A 134 10.05 -5.66 3.44
CA HIS A 134 9.07 -6.22 4.37
C HIS A 134 7.63 -5.87 3.97
N VAL A 135 7.38 -4.58 3.73
CA VAL A 135 6.06 -4.06 3.38
C VAL A 135 5.55 -4.68 2.09
N ILE A 136 6.34 -4.60 1.01
CA ILE A 136 5.96 -5.04 -0.32
C ILE A 136 5.65 -6.54 -0.30
N GLU A 137 6.60 -7.39 0.10
CA GLU A 137 6.39 -8.85 0.08
C GLU A 137 5.26 -9.35 0.99
N LEU A 138 4.96 -8.62 2.06
CA LEU A 138 3.83 -8.97 2.92
C LEU A 138 2.50 -8.52 2.32
N ARG A 139 2.44 -7.32 1.75
CA ARG A 139 1.20 -6.67 1.31
C ARG A 139 0.83 -6.99 -0.12
N THR A 140 1.74 -7.57 -0.89
CA THR A 140 1.46 -8.10 -2.22
C THR A 140 1.04 -9.56 -2.21
N THR A 141 0.84 -10.24 -1.07
CA THR A 141 0.38 -11.65 -1.10
C THR A 141 -1.08 -11.79 -1.53
N PRO A 142 -1.49 -12.84 -2.27
CA PRO A 142 -2.84 -12.98 -2.84
C PRO A 142 -3.99 -12.73 -1.87
N GLN A 143 -3.82 -13.10 -0.60
CA GLN A 143 -4.81 -12.92 0.47
C GLN A 143 -4.95 -11.44 0.92
N GLY A 144 -4.16 -10.54 0.35
CA GLY A 144 -4.15 -9.13 0.69
C GLY A 144 -5.32 -8.36 0.04
N HIS A 145 -5.74 -7.28 0.68
CA HIS A 145 -6.75 -6.39 0.12
C HIS A 145 -6.27 -5.79 -1.22
N PRO A 146 -7.11 -5.80 -2.28
CA PRO A 146 -6.70 -5.36 -3.62
C PRO A 146 -6.09 -3.96 -3.65
N ALA A 147 -6.60 -3.04 -2.83
CA ALA A 147 -6.15 -1.66 -2.85
C ALA A 147 -4.71 -1.48 -2.35
N TYR A 148 -4.34 -2.04 -1.19
CA TYR A 148 -2.95 -1.95 -0.74
C TYR A 148 -2.01 -2.86 -1.55
N ARG A 149 -2.52 -3.95 -2.15
CA ARG A 149 -1.73 -4.77 -3.10
C ARG A 149 -1.25 -3.89 -4.24
N ARG A 150 -2.16 -3.15 -4.88
CA ARG A 150 -1.84 -2.23 -5.99
C ARG A 150 -0.86 -1.14 -5.56
N ILE A 151 -1.03 -0.56 -4.38
CA ILE A 151 -0.11 0.44 -3.83
C ILE A 151 1.30 -0.16 -3.69
N CYS A 152 1.43 -1.33 -3.06
CA CYS A 152 2.74 -1.96 -2.84
C CYS A 152 3.39 -2.49 -4.13
N GLN A 153 2.60 -2.96 -5.10
CA GLN A 153 3.09 -3.29 -6.44
C GLN A 153 3.60 -2.04 -7.16
N ALA A 154 2.92 -0.90 -7.04
CA ALA A 154 3.37 0.36 -7.58
C ALA A 154 4.67 0.85 -6.90
N MET A 155 4.78 0.74 -5.57
CA MET A 155 6.02 1.04 -4.84
C MET A 155 7.19 0.19 -5.37
N HIS A 156 6.98 -1.11 -5.59
CA HIS A 156 8.00 -1.99 -6.14
C HIS A 156 8.47 -1.53 -7.53
N ARG A 157 7.53 -1.20 -8.43
CA ARG A 157 7.85 -0.66 -9.77
C ARG A 157 8.61 0.66 -9.67
N LEU A 158 8.17 1.59 -8.80
CA LEU A 158 8.85 2.88 -8.60
C LEU A 158 10.27 2.71 -8.06
N ILE A 159 10.55 1.71 -7.22
CA ILE A 159 11.92 1.40 -6.78
C ILE A 159 12.79 0.97 -7.97
N ALA A 160 12.26 0.12 -8.85
CA ALA A 160 13.00 -0.39 -10.01
C ALA A 160 13.21 0.67 -11.10
N GLU A 161 12.15 1.39 -11.43
CA GLU A 161 12.04 2.21 -12.64
C GLU A 161 12.32 3.68 -12.35
N GLN A 162 11.64 4.26 -11.34
CA GLN A 162 11.76 5.68 -11.02
C GLN A 162 13.05 5.99 -10.24
N ALA A 163 13.39 5.18 -9.24
CA ALA A 163 14.66 5.31 -8.53
C ALA A 163 15.83 4.65 -9.27
N GLY A 164 15.56 3.80 -10.27
CA GLY A 164 16.58 3.06 -11.00
C GLY A 164 17.29 1.96 -10.18
N HIS A 165 16.77 1.62 -8.99
CA HIS A 165 17.39 0.66 -8.07
C HIS A 165 17.01 -0.79 -8.39
N ARG A 166 17.23 -1.22 -9.64
CA ARG A 166 16.82 -2.53 -10.16
C ARG A 166 17.30 -3.70 -9.30
N ALA A 167 18.56 -3.71 -8.89
CA ALA A 167 19.10 -4.78 -8.04
C ALA A 167 18.46 -4.83 -6.64
N ILE A 168 17.96 -3.71 -6.09
CA ILE A 168 17.22 -3.71 -4.83
C ILE A 168 15.81 -4.27 -5.04
N ALA A 169 15.15 -3.90 -6.14
CA ALA A 169 13.83 -4.43 -6.50
C ALA A 169 13.89 -5.94 -6.79
N GLU A 170 14.85 -6.40 -7.59
CA GLU A 170 15.08 -7.82 -7.88
C GLU A 170 15.36 -8.66 -6.62
N ALA A 171 15.95 -8.05 -5.58
CA ALA A 171 16.14 -8.73 -4.30
C ALA A 171 14.81 -9.01 -3.57
N MET A 172 13.70 -8.34 -3.92
CA MET A 172 12.35 -8.54 -3.37
C MET A 172 11.62 -9.70 -4.06
N THR A 173 12.22 -10.89 -4.04
CA THR A 173 11.76 -12.07 -4.78
C THR A 173 10.36 -12.59 -4.40
N HIS A 174 9.78 -12.14 -3.29
CA HIS A 174 8.43 -12.49 -2.87
C HIS A 174 7.40 -11.37 -3.13
N ALA A 175 7.77 -10.34 -3.90
CA ALA A 175 6.82 -9.35 -4.39
C ALA A 175 5.93 -9.98 -5.46
N ASP A 176 4.64 -10.10 -5.17
CA ASP A 176 3.67 -10.75 -6.04
C ASP A 176 2.90 -9.72 -6.86
N HIS A 177 3.06 -9.80 -8.18
CA HIS A 177 2.42 -8.91 -9.15
C HIS A 177 1.22 -9.56 -9.84
N SER A 178 0.72 -10.67 -9.30
CA SER A 178 -0.48 -11.31 -9.85
C SER A 178 -1.68 -10.37 -9.70
N VAL A 179 -2.52 -10.35 -10.74
CA VAL A 179 -3.81 -9.66 -10.70
C VAL A 179 -4.78 -10.62 -10.02
N VAL A 180 -5.20 -10.28 -8.81
CA VAL A 180 -6.20 -11.03 -8.04
C VAL A 180 -7.42 -10.14 -7.94
N GLU A 181 -8.34 -10.29 -8.89
CA GLU A 181 -9.66 -9.66 -8.80
C GLU A 181 -10.51 -10.46 -7.82
N LEU A 182 -11.02 -9.79 -6.79
CA LEU A 182 -12.21 -10.19 -6.01
C LEU A 182 -12.22 -11.58 -5.33
N GLU A 183 -11.09 -12.27 -5.16
CA GLU A 183 -11.06 -13.53 -4.39
C GLU A 183 -11.49 -13.38 -2.92
N ARG A 184 -11.53 -12.16 -2.36
CA ARG A 184 -12.07 -11.97 -1.00
C ARG A 184 -13.57 -12.26 -0.94
N LEU A 185 -14.33 -11.86 -1.96
CA LEU A 185 -15.75 -12.16 -2.05
C LEU A 185 -15.97 -13.66 -2.29
N GLU A 186 -15.13 -14.29 -3.12
CA GLU A 186 -15.21 -15.72 -3.38
C GLU A 186 -14.78 -16.57 -2.18
N ALA A 187 -13.75 -16.15 -1.43
CA ALA A 187 -13.28 -16.80 -0.21
C ALA A 187 -14.27 -16.62 0.94
N GLU A 188 -14.88 -15.44 1.08
CA GLU A 188 -15.98 -15.19 2.03
C GLU A 188 -17.22 -16.04 1.65
N ARG A 189 -17.63 -16.04 0.37
CA ARG A 189 -18.70 -16.92 -0.15
C ARG A 189 -18.39 -18.41 0.00
N ALA A 190 -17.13 -18.82 -0.13
CA ALA A 190 -16.71 -20.21 0.08
C ALA A 190 -16.72 -20.60 1.56
N ALA A 191 -16.29 -19.71 2.45
CA ALA A 191 -16.36 -19.90 3.89
C ALA A 191 -17.82 -19.95 4.39
N GLU A 192 -18.70 -19.13 3.81
CA GLU A 192 -20.13 -19.13 4.11
C GLU A 192 -20.83 -20.41 3.61
N ARG A 193 -20.52 -20.86 2.38
CA ARG A 193 -21.00 -22.16 1.86
C ARG A 193 -20.60 -23.33 2.75
N ARG A 194 -19.38 -23.33 3.30
CA ARG A 194 -18.93 -24.38 4.25
C ARG A 194 -19.63 -24.31 5.61
N ARG A 195 -20.05 -23.12 6.06
CA ARG A 195 -20.84 -22.98 7.29
C ARG A 195 -22.29 -23.44 7.12
N LEU A 196 -22.87 -23.23 5.94
CA LEU A 196 -24.24 -23.63 5.62
C LEU A 196 -24.37 -25.11 5.24
N SER A 197 -23.27 -25.78 4.89
CA SER A 197 -23.23 -27.21 4.58
C SER A 197 -22.86 -28.11 5.77
N SER A 198 -22.72 -27.54 6.97
CA SER A 198 -22.34 -28.23 8.21
C SER A 198 -23.47 -28.17 9.22
#